data_AF-A0A962LIU3-F1
#
_entry.id   AF-A0A962LIU3-F1
#
_cell.length_a   1.000
_cell.length_b   1.000
_cell.length_c   1.000
_cell.angle_alpha   90.00
_cell.angle_beta   90.00
_cell.angle_gamma   90.00
#
_symmetry.space_group_name_H-M   'P 1'
#
loop_
_entity.id
_entity.type
_entity.pdbx_description
1 polymer ?
#
loop_
_entity_poly.entity_id
_entity_poly.type
_entity_poly.pdbx_seq_one_letter_code
_entity_poly.pdbx_strand_id
1 'polypeptide(L)'
;MTNSLIDKIRSSVIGDRQLIQTSFGARPLVYADYTASGRSLSFIEDYIRHQVLPYYANTHTETSYTGAQSTALREQARDIIRSAVHASEDDRVIFCGPGATAAINKLIDILNLRLPADLAARYQLLEQIPQAERPVVFVGPYEHHSNELPWRESIADLEVIPLTADGLLDIGCLEQKLKAYRERKLKIGSFSAASNVTGIKTNIDSVCALLHKHDAVSFWDYAAAAPYLAIDMNPAAKPECAKDAVFISPHKFVGGPGTPGVLVVKKRLMTNSVPAVVGGGTVMWVTPRDHRFTPDLERREEGGTPAIVEAIRAGLVFKLQQAVGTAVIEEREEVFIRQALARWSRQENIEVLGSPAQARLSIVSLRIKHHGKDLHYGFVIALLNDLFGIQARGGCSCAGPYGHSLLGMDMAYSRAMEDELFKGQMVLRPGWVRLNFNYFIDQETFGYLVDAIALVAEYGWRLLPYYRFDTVSGTWRYQGRSMELASDLLDLDFDALPEARDAELASSPLTEYLAMARAELLRDDREGECYELHLPPSAEALRWFVLPQEAAAALSLSAA
;
A
#
# COMPACT_ATOMS: atom_id res chain seq x y z
N MET A 1 -12.25 -23.11 -15.63
CA MET A 1 -11.93 -23.23 -14.19
C MET A 1 -11.64 -21.87 -13.55
N THR A 2 -10.85 -20.99 -14.18
CA THR A 2 -10.47 -19.68 -13.63
C THR A 2 -11.64 -18.74 -13.30
N ASN A 3 -12.65 -18.63 -14.17
CA ASN A 3 -13.83 -17.78 -13.88
C ASN A 3 -14.59 -18.25 -12.62
N SER A 4 -14.74 -19.56 -12.42
CA SER A 4 -15.39 -20.11 -11.22
C SER A 4 -14.61 -19.81 -9.93
N LEU A 5 -13.28 -19.78 -9.99
CA LEU A 5 -12.45 -19.39 -8.83
C LEU A 5 -12.55 -17.89 -8.56
N ILE A 6 -12.56 -17.04 -9.59
CA ILE A 6 -12.74 -15.60 -9.45
C ILE A 6 -14.10 -15.28 -8.82
N ASP A 7 -15.17 -15.94 -9.27
CA ASP A 7 -16.50 -15.77 -8.69
C ASP A 7 -16.54 -16.23 -7.23
N LYS A 8 -15.86 -17.34 -6.90
CA LYS A 8 -15.69 -17.79 -5.52
C LYS A 8 -14.98 -16.74 -4.67
N ILE A 9 -13.87 -16.17 -5.15
CA ILE A 9 -13.15 -15.09 -4.46
C ILE A 9 -14.10 -13.92 -4.18
N ARG A 10 -14.81 -13.44 -5.21
CA ARG A 10 -15.77 -12.32 -5.08
C ARG A 10 -16.82 -12.62 -4.00
N SER A 11 -17.48 -13.77 -4.08
CA SER A 11 -18.54 -14.16 -3.13
C SER A 11 -18.05 -14.44 -1.70
N SER A 12 -16.74 -14.61 -1.51
CA SER A 12 -16.14 -14.95 -0.21
C SER A 12 -15.49 -13.76 0.50
N VAL A 13 -15.49 -12.56 -0.10
CA VAL A 13 -14.98 -11.36 0.57
C VAL A 13 -15.84 -11.05 1.80
N ILE A 14 -15.24 -11.15 2.98
CA ILE A 14 -15.96 -10.91 4.24
C ILE A 14 -16.34 -9.42 4.32
N GLY A 15 -17.62 -9.16 4.57
CA GLY A 15 -18.20 -7.82 4.69
C GLY A 15 -18.45 -7.08 3.37
N ASP A 16 -18.25 -7.73 2.21
CA ASP A 16 -18.64 -7.14 0.93
C ASP A 16 -20.17 -6.93 0.87
N ARG A 17 -20.59 -5.76 0.40
CA ARG A 17 -22.01 -5.32 0.35
C ARG A 17 -22.74 -5.32 1.70
N GLN A 18 -22.05 -5.51 2.82
CA GLN A 18 -22.64 -5.29 4.14
C GLN A 18 -23.08 -3.84 4.28
N LEU A 19 -24.27 -3.62 4.83
CA LEU A 19 -24.79 -2.27 5.04
C LEU A 19 -24.02 -1.57 6.15
N ILE A 20 -23.51 -0.38 5.84
CA ILE A 20 -22.95 0.57 6.81
C ILE A 20 -23.92 1.74 6.98
N GLN A 21 -24.02 2.24 8.20
CA GLN A 21 -24.77 3.46 8.47
C GLN A 21 -23.94 4.67 8.10
N THR A 22 -24.56 5.57 7.35
CA THR A 22 -23.97 6.84 6.92
C THR A 22 -24.93 7.98 7.25
N SER A 23 -24.45 9.21 7.08
CA SER A 23 -25.30 10.39 7.20
C SER A 23 -26.49 10.43 6.23
N PHE A 24 -26.48 9.60 5.18
CA PHE A 24 -27.55 9.49 4.18
C PHE A 24 -28.29 8.14 4.25
N GLY A 25 -28.19 7.45 5.39
CA GLY A 25 -28.81 6.15 5.66
C GLY A 25 -27.90 4.97 5.31
N ALA A 26 -28.49 3.78 5.23
CA ALA A 26 -27.75 2.56 4.95
C ALA A 26 -27.15 2.58 3.53
N ARG A 27 -25.86 2.24 3.41
CA ARG A 27 -25.15 2.11 2.13
C ARG A 27 -24.36 0.80 2.06
N PRO A 28 -24.23 0.18 0.88
CA PRO A 28 -23.42 -1.01 0.72
C PRO A 28 -21.94 -0.67 0.93
N LEU A 29 -21.23 -1.44 1.76
CA LEU A 29 -19.78 -1.36 1.85
C LEU A 29 -19.15 -1.85 0.55
N VAL A 30 -18.63 -0.91 -0.25
CA VAL A 30 -17.91 -1.20 -1.49
C VAL A 30 -16.44 -0.82 -1.30
N TYR A 31 -15.58 -1.82 -1.14
CA TYR A 31 -14.16 -1.59 -0.83
C TYR A 31 -13.30 -1.37 -2.09
N ALA A 32 -12.66 -0.22 -2.20
CA ALA A 32 -11.84 0.17 -3.36
C ALA A 32 -10.42 0.65 -2.97
N ASP A 33 -9.92 0.24 -1.80
CA ASP A 33 -8.56 0.56 -1.28
C ASP A 33 -7.70 -0.70 -1.09
N TYR A 34 -7.84 -1.68 -1.99
CA TYR A 34 -7.01 -2.91 -1.99
C TYR A 34 -5.51 -2.63 -2.16
N THR A 35 -5.13 -1.46 -2.72
CA THR A 35 -3.74 -1.00 -2.74
C THR A 35 -3.15 -0.82 -1.33
N ALA A 36 -3.96 -0.44 -0.34
CA ALA A 36 -3.52 -0.32 1.04
C ALA A 36 -3.49 -1.68 1.74
N SER A 37 -4.56 -2.47 1.63
CA SER A 37 -4.65 -3.81 2.19
C SER A 37 -5.76 -4.59 1.49
N GLY A 38 -5.59 -5.91 1.34
CA GLY A 38 -6.67 -6.78 0.92
C GLY A 38 -7.76 -6.93 2.00
N ARG A 39 -8.83 -7.63 1.64
CA ARG A 39 -9.90 -8.07 2.55
C ARG A 39 -9.79 -9.57 2.81
N SER A 40 -10.25 -10.04 3.97
CA SER A 40 -10.27 -11.48 4.28
C SER A 40 -11.28 -12.25 3.42
N LEU A 41 -10.98 -13.54 3.21
CA LEU A 41 -11.84 -14.47 2.46
C LEU A 41 -12.35 -15.56 3.40
N SER A 42 -13.66 -15.79 3.41
CA SER A 42 -14.30 -16.78 4.28
C SER A 42 -13.63 -18.14 4.21
N PHE A 43 -13.40 -18.69 3.02
CA PHE A 43 -12.79 -20.01 2.87
C PHE A 43 -11.33 -20.10 3.35
N ILE A 44 -10.58 -18.98 3.41
CA ILE A 44 -9.23 -18.96 4.00
C ILE A 44 -9.35 -18.91 5.53
N GLU A 45 -10.25 -18.06 6.04
CA GLU A 45 -10.51 -17.98 7.49
C GLU A 45 -11.03 -19.31 8.04
N ASP A 46 -11.93 -19.97 7.32
CA ASP A 46 -12.49 -21.27 7.69
C ASP A 46 -11.42 -22.36 7.67
N TYR A 47 -10.53 -22.36 6.67
CA TYR A 47 -9.40 -23.29 6.66
C TYR A 47 -8.49 -23.06 7.87
N ILE A 48 -8.17 -21.82 8.19
CA ILE A 48 -7.34 -21.51 9.37
C ILE A 48 -8.06 -21.93 10.65
N ARG A 49 -9.33 -21.57 10.81
CA ARG A 49 -10.17 -21.91 11.96
C ARG A 49 -10.29 -23.41 12.18
N HIS A 50 -10.51 -24.18 11.11
CA HIS A 50 -10.88 -25.59 11.21
C HIS A 50 -9.72 -26.57 10.98
N GLN A 51 -8.64 -26.15 10.31
CA GLN A 51 -7.53 -27.03 9.93
C GLN A 51 -6.18 -26.60 10.50
N VAL A 52 -6.01 -25.32 10.87
CA VAL A 52 -4.74 -24.80 11.41
C VAL A 52 -4.81 -24.67 12.93
N LEU A 53 -5.76 -23.87 13.43
CA LEU A 53 -5.86 -23.54 14.86
C LEU A 53 -6.08 -24.75 15.78
N PRO A 54 -6.85 -25.80 15.42
CA PRO A 54 -7.02 -26.97 16.29
C PRO A 54 -5.74 -27.75 16.55
N TYR A 55 -4.74 -27.63 15.68
CA TYR A 55 -3.46 -28.33 15.78
C TYR A 55 -2.27 -27.39 16.05
N TYR A 56 -2.56 -26.14 16.39
CA TYR A 56 -1.55 -25.12 16.63
C TYR A 56 -0.67 -25.47 17.83
N ALA A 57 0.65 -25.37 17.64
CA ALA A 57 1.65 -25.36 18.70
C ALA A 57 2.86 -24.52 18.25
N ASN A 58 3.68 -24.11 19.21
CA ASN A 58 4.91 -23.38 18.91
C ASN A 58 5.92 -24.27 18.15
N THR A 59 6.64 -23.69 17.20
CA THR A 59 7.52 -24.39 16.26
C THR A 59 8.95 -24.48 16.80
N HIS A 60 9.26 -25.44 17.67
CA HIS A 60 10.65 -25.71 18.10
C HIS A 60 10.87 -27.16 18.55
N THR A 61 9.79 -27.93 18.72
CA THR A 61 9.81 -29.36 19.03
C THR A 61 8.86 -30.08 18.09
N GLU A 62 9.40 -30.95 17.24
CA GLU A 62 8.61 -31.77 16.29
C GLU A 62 8.27 -33.15 16.86
N THR A 63 8.58 -33.39 18.14
CA THR A 63 8.31 -34.68 18.80
C THR A 63 6.82 -34.89 19.08
N SER A 64 6.05 -33.82 19.26
CA SER A 64 4.59 -33.88 19.43
C SER A 64 3.88 -33.68 18.09
N TYR A 65 2.69 -34.26 17.96
CA TYR A 65 1.88 -34.15 16.74
C TYR A 65 1.59 -32.70 16.36
N THR A 66 1.16 -31.85 17.30
CA THR A 66 0.82 -30.45 17.03
C THR A 66 2.05 -29.60 16.69
N GLY A 67 3.20 -29.88 17.31
CA GLY A 67 4.47 -29.24 16.98
C GLY A 67 4.97 -29.59 15.59
N ALA A 68 4.91 -30.88 15.22
CA ALA A 68 5.22 -31.35 13.87
C ALA A 68 4.26 -30.76 12.82
N GLN A 69 2.96 -30.76 13.09
CA GLN A 69 1.94 -30.25 12.17
C GLN A 69 2.09 -28.74 11.92
N SER A 70 2.28 -27.94 12.98
CA SER A 70 2.46 -26.48 12.85
C SER A 70 3.73 -26.13 12.10
N THR A 71 4.82 -26.87 12.36
CA THR A 71 6.10 -26.69 11.66
C THR A 71 5.95 -27.05 10.18
N ALA A 72 5.32 -28.18 9.86
CA ALA A 72 5.10 -28.61 8.48
C ALA A 72 4.26 -27.60 7.68
N LEU A 73 3.14 -27.12 8.22
CA LEU A 73 2.31 -26.13 7.53
C LEU A 73 3.05 -24.82 7.26
N ARG A 74 3.88 -24.38 8.20
CA ARG A 74 4.69 -23.18 8.06
C ARG A 74 5.76 -23.32 6.97
N GLU A 75 6.49 -24.43 6.96
CA GLU A 75 7.51 -24.66 5.93
C GLU A 75 6.88 -24.91 4.55
N GLN A 76 5.73 -25.59 4.48
CA GLN A 76 4.94 -25.67 3.25
C GLN A 76 4.52 -24.30 2.73
N ALA A 77 4.14 -23.38 3.63
CA ALA A 77 3.82 -22.00 3.23
C ALA A 77 5.04 -21.28 2.66
N ARG A 78 6.23 -21.50 3.24
CA ARG A 78 7.50 -20.99 2.70
C ARG A 78 7.80 -21.58 1.32
N ASP A 79 7.61 -22.88 1.13
CA ASP A 79 7.84 -23.58 -0.14
C ASP A 79 6.88 -23.11 -1.24
N ILE A 80 5.62 -22.85 -0.89
CA ILE A 80 4.64 -22.26 -1.80
C ILE A 80 5.12 -20.89 -2.28
N ILE A 81 5.57 -20.03 -1.35
CA ILE A 81 6.09 -18.70 -1.71
C ILE A 81 7.35 -18.84 -2.55
N ARG A 82 8.29 -19.72 -2.16
CA ARG A 82 9.53 -19.99 -2.92
C ARG A 82 9.23 -20.37 -4.36
N SER A 83 8.25 -21.27 -4.56
CA SER A 83 7.80 -21.70 -5.88
C SER A 83 7.13 -20.55 -6.65
N ALA A 84 6.25 -19.79 -6.00
CA ALA A 84 5.50 -18.71 -6.64
C ALA A 84 6.37 -17.53 -7.12
N VAL A 85 7.55 -17.35 -6.52
CA VAL A 85 8.51 -16.30 -6.89
C VAL A 85 9.68 -16.80 -7.73
N HIS A 86 9.66 -18.07 -8.15
CA HIS A 86 10.76 -18.75 -8.85
C HIS A 86 12.12 -18.64 -8.12
N ALA A 87 12.11 -18.74 -6.79
CA ALA A 87 13.33 -18.74 -5.99
C ALA A 87 14.07 -20.09 -6.12
N SER A 88 15.39 -20.05 -6.22
CA SER A 88 16.27 -21.21 -6.30
C SER A 88 16.81 -21.61 -4.91
N GLU A 89 17.69 -22.62 -4.85
CA GLU A 89 18.37 -23.01 -3.60
C GLU A 89 19.32 -21.91 -3.06
N ASP A 90 19.73 -20.98 -3.92
CA ASP A 90 20.54 -19.81 -3.55
C ASP A 90 19.69 -18.65 -3.01
N ASP A 91 18.38 -18.80 -2.97
CA ASP A 91 17.45 -17.83 -2.40
C ASP A 91 16.94 -18.28 -1.03
N ARG A 92 16.70 -17.30 -0.17
CA ARG A 92 16.10 -17.49 1.16
C ARG A 92 14.82 -16.70 1.24
N VAL A 93 13.77 -17.34 1.72
CA VAL A 93 12.48 -16.71 1.99
C VAL A 93 12.42 -16.49 3.49
N ILE A 94 12.27 -15.25 3.95
CA ILE A 94 12.31 -14.89 5.38
C ILE A 94 11.00 -14.19 5.73
N PHE A 95 10.30 -14.71 6.74
CA PHE A 95 9.15 -14.07 7.36
C PHE A 95 9.66 -13.02 8.35
N CYS A 96 9.30 -11.77 8.12
CA CYS A 96 9.91 -10.66 8.84
C CYS A 96 9.05 -10.18 10.01
N GLY A 97 8.11 -9.30 9.72
CA GLY A 97 7.25 -8.61 10.67
C GLY A 97 6.18 -7.88 9.86
N PRO A 98 5.67 -6.70 10.25
CA PRO A 98 4.60 -6.04 9.51
C PRO A 98 5.06 -5.51 8.13
N GLY A 99 4.60 -6.18 7.06
CA GLY A 99 4.73 -5.74 5.66
C GLY A 99 6.16 -5.61 5.11
N ALA A 100 6.26 -5.11 3.88
CA ALA A 100 7.54 -4.89 3.20
C ALA A 100 8.49 -3.95 3.98
N THR A 101 7.95 -3.04 4.80
CA THR A 101 8.75 -2.21 5.70
C THR A 101 9.65 -3.04 6.61
N ALA A 102 9.12 -4.10 7.22
CA ALA A 102 9.91 -4.99 8.07
C ALA A 102 10.96 -5.77 7.25
N ALA A 103 10.63 -6.16 6.02
CA ALA A 103 11.55 -6.84 5.11
C ALA A 103 12.74 -5.95 4.70
N ILE A 104 12.48 -4.68 4.38
CA ILE A 104 13.52 -3.71 3.99
C ILE A 104 14.45 -3.40 5.17
N ASN A 105 13.88 -3.12 6.35
CA ASN A 105 14.68 -2.86 7.55
C ASN A 105 15.52 -4.09 7.93
N LYS A 106 14.94 -5.30 7.85
CA LYS A 106 15.68 -6.54 8.07
C LYS A 106 16.84 -6.71 7.08
N LEU A 107 16.64 -6.42 5.80
CA LEU A 107 17.73 -6.49 4.82
C LEU A 107 18.86 -5.49 5.15
N ILE A 108 18.52 -4.26 5.53
CA ILE A 108 19.48 -3.24 5.96
C ILE A 108 20.32 -3.73 7.15
N ASP A 109 19.69 -4.40 8.10
CA ASP A 109 20.36 -4.96 9.28
C ASP A 109 21.22 -6.19 8.91
N ILE A 110 20.74 -7.07 8.02
CA ILE A 110 21.51 -8.19 7.44
C ILE A 110 22.77 -7.69 6.72
N LEU A 111 22.67 -6.55 6.04
CA LEU A 111 23.80 -5.92 5.36
C LEU A 111 24.71 -5.10 6.30
N ASN A 112 24.37 -4.98 7.59
CA ASN A 112 25.06 -4.16 8.60
C ASN A 112 25.19 -2.68 8.21
N LEU A 113 24.11 -2.10 7.64
CA LEU A 113 24.13 -0.72 7.14
C LEU A 113 23.52 0.29 8.11
N ARG A 114 23.03 -0.14 9.28
CA ARG A 114 22.40 0.74 10.28
C ARG A 114 23.34 1.00 11.45
N LEU A 115 23.47 2.27 11.82
CA LEU A 115 24.08 2.69 13.08
C LEU A 115 23.00 3.25 14.01
N PRO A 116 23.08 3.06 15.33
CA PRO A 116 22.19 3.75 16.27
C PRO A 116 22.46 5.26 16.20
N ALA A 117 21.46 6.06 15.80
CA ALA A 117 21.63 7.48 15.48
C ALA A 117 22.31 8.29 16.60
N ASP A 118 21.84 8.15 17.85
CA ASP A 118 22.40 8.90 18.98
C ASP A 118 23.85 8.51 19.30
N LEU A 119 24.20 7.22 19.15
CA LEU A 119 25.58 6.75 19.33
C LEU A 119 26.46 7.17 18.16
N ALA A 120 25.93 7.14 16.93
CA ALA A 120 26.63 7.60 15.74
C ALA A 120 26.99 9.09 15.86
N ALA A 121 26.05 9.92 16.30
CA ALA A 121 26.30 11.34 16.55
C ALA A 121 27.28 11.57 17.71
N ARG A 122 27.08 10.87 18.85
CA ARG A 122 27.92 11.03 20.05
C ARG A 122 29.38 10.64 19.81
N TYR A 123 29.62 9.58 19.05
CA TYR A 123 30.95 9.02 18.82
C TYR A 123 31.48 9.26 17.40
N GLN A 124 30.76 10.04 16.58
CA GLN A 124 31.12 10.35 15.20
C GLN A 124 31.41 9.09 14.38
N LEU A 125 30.54 8.08 14.52
CA LEU A 125 30.78 6.75 13.93
C LEU A 125 30.68 6.78 12.40
N LEU A 126 29.79 7.60 11.85
CA LEU A 126 29.61 7.71 10.40
C LEU A 126 30.82 8.37 9.74
N GLU A 127 31.38 9.40 10.39
CA GLU A 127 32.56 10.15 9.94
C GLU A 127 33.83 9.28 9.96
N GLN A 128 33.87 8.24 10.79
CA GLN A 128 34.96 7.27 10.82
C GLN A 128 34.93 6.26 9.68
N ILE A 129 33.80 6.13 8.95
CA ILE A 129 33.69 5.24 7.80
C ILE A 129 34.18 6.00 6.55
N PRO A 130 35.26 5.56 5.89
CA PRO A 130 35.73 6.23 4.69
C PRO A 130 34.63 6.32 3.64
N GLN A 131 34.47 7.47 2.99
CA GLN A 131 33.41 7.67 2.02
C GLN A 131 33.39 6.60 0.92
N ALA A 132 34.55 6.16 0.42
CA ALA A 132 34.64 5.10 -0.59
C ALA A 132 34.10 3.72 -0.12
N GLU A 133 34.00 3.50 1.20
CA GLU A 133 33.48 2.28 1.81
C GLU A 133 32.00 2.36 2.16
N ARG A 134 31.44 3.58 2.22
CA ARG A 134 29.99 3.77 2.36
C ARG A 134 29.30 3.28 1.09
N PRO A 135 28.23 2.47 1.17
CA PRO A 135 27.46 2.10 0.00
C PRO A 135 26.81 3.31 -0.66
N VAL A 136 26.46 3.18 -1.93
CA VAL A 136 25.52 4.09 -2.60
C VAL A 136 24.24 3.33 -2.92
N VAL A 137 23.10 3.94 -2.63
CA VAL A 137 21.76 3.40 -2.92
C VAL A 137 21.07 4.30 -3.93
N PHE A 138 20.64 3.73 -5.05
CA PHE A 138 19.82 4.37 -6.07
C PHE A 138 18.36 4.00 -5.83
N VAL A 139 17.49 5.00 -5.68
CA VAL A 139 16.04 4.81 -5.51
C VAL A 139 15.28 5.48 -6.64
N GLY A 140 14.09 4.96 -6.94
CA GLY A 140 13.23 5.52 -7.98
C GLY A 140 12.53 6.82 -7.56
N PRO A 141 11.83 7.47 -8.50
CA PRO A 141 11.15 8.75 -8.23
C PRO A 141 9.81 8.58 -7.52
N TYR A 142 9.28 7.35 -7.45
CA TYR A 142 7.96 7.04 -6.89
C TYR A 142 8.01 5.98 -5.79
N GLU A 143 9.12 5.93 -5.06
CA GLU A 143 9.25 5.01 -3.93
C GLU A 143 8.23 5.32 -2.83
N HIS A 144 7.72 4.25 -2.24
CA HIS A 144 7.05 4.34 -0.94
C HIS A 144 8.08 4.71 0.13
N HIS A 145 7.68 5.43 1.17
CA HIS A 145 8.55 5.81 2.29
C HIS A 145 9.31 4.63 2.90
N SER A 146 8.71 3.44 2.91
CA SER A 146 9.33 2.20 3.36
C SER A 146 10.57 1.79 2.55
N ASN A 147 10.65 2.17 1.27
CA ASN A 147 11.80 1.91 0.39
C ASN A 147 12.65 3.16 0.14
N GLU A 148 12.59 4.14 1.04
CA GLU A 148 13.40 5.35 0.95
C GLU A 148 13.96 5.76 2.31
N LEU A 149 13.11 5.94 3.32
CA LEU A 149 13.52 6.42 4.64
C LEU A 149 14.51 5.48 5.32
N PRO A 150 14.35 4.14 5.30
CA PRO A 150 15.34 3.26 5.91
C PRO A 150 16.74 3.40 5.28
N TRP A 151 16.82 3.72 3.99
CA TRP A 151 18.10 3.98 3.32
C TRP A 151 18.69 5.35 3.74
N ARG A 152 17.85 6.38 3.92
CA ARG A 152 18.28 7.69 4.45
C ARG A 152 18.83 7.59 5.88
N GLU A 153 18.26 6.71 6.69
CA GLU A 153 18.69 6.44 8.08
C GLU A 153 19.82 5.40 8.17
N SER A 154 20.39 4.99 7.03
CA SER A 154 21.52 4.07 6.96
C SER A 154 22.85 4.82 6.77
N ILE A 155 23.96 4.09 6.75
CA ILE A 155 25.28 4.67 6.42
C ILE A 155 25.45 4.98 4.92
N ALA A 156 24.50 4.60 4.07
CA ALA A 156 24.61 4.77 2.62
C ALA A 156 24.48 6.23 2.19
N ASP A 157 25.07 6.55 1.03
CA ASP A 157 24.73 7.75 0.28
C ASP A 157 23.52 7.44 -0.61
N LEU A 158 22.48 8.29 -0.57
CA LEU A 158 21.24 8.08 -1.33
C LEU A 158 21.19 8.95 -2.58
N GLU A 159 20.89 8.32 -3.72
CA GLU A 159 20.71 8.98 -5.02
C GLU A 159 19.30 8.70 -5.54
N VAL A 160 18.51 9.76 -5.74
CA VAL A 160 17.16 9.66 -6.29
C VAL A 160 17.22 9.81 -7.80
N ILE A 161 16.74 8.80 -8.53
CA ILE A 161 16.65 8.85 -9.99
C ILE A 161 15.34 9.54 -10.38
N PRO A 162 15.38 10.56 -11.26
CA PRO A 162 14.20 11.36 -11.60
C PRO A 162 13.25 10.62 -12.56
N LEU A 163 12.11 11.26 -12.81
CA LEU A 163 11.19 10.87 -13.88
C LEU A 163 11.67 11.44 -15.23
N THR A 164 11.41 10.70 -16.30
CA THR A 164 11.39 11.24 -17.66
C THR A 164 10.17 12.14 -17.87
N ALA A 165 10.15 12.90 -18.97
CA ALA A 165 8.97 13.68 -19.37
C ALA A 165 7.70 12.81 -19.54
N ASP A 166 7.86 11.52 -19.84
CA ASP A 166 6.76 10.57 -20.00
C ASP A 166 6.27 9.97 -18.67
N GLY A 167 6.87 10.38 -17.54
CA GLY A 167 6.49 9.90 -16.20
C GLY A 167 7.02 8.51 -15.86
N LEU A 168 8.13 8.09 -16.49
CA LEU A 168 8.81 6.82 -16.20
C LEU A 168 10.13 7.06 -15.46
N LEU A 169 10.70 6.04 -14.82
CA LEU A 169 12.07 6.08 -14.28
C LEU A 169 13.08 6.43 -15.40
N ASP A 170 13.93 7.44 -15.18
CA ASP A 170 14.98 7.81 -16.13
C ASP A 170 16.17 6.84 -16.06
N ILE A 171 16.12 5.80 -16.89
CA ILE A 171 17.17 4.78 -17.03
C ILE A 171 18.50 5.41 -17.50
N GLY A 172 18.45 6.47 -18.31
CA GLY A 172 19.65 7.17 -18.77
C GLY A 172 20.37 7.87 -17.61
N CYS A 173 19.62 8.57 -16.76
CA CYS A 173 20.15 9.16 -15.53
C CYS A 173 20.70 8.10 -14.57
N LEU A 174 20.01 6.97 -14.41
CA LEU A 174 20.51 5.83 -13.62
C LEU A 174 21.87 5.34 -14.13
N GLU A 175 22.04 5.13 -15.44
CA GLU A 175 23.33 4.69 -15.99
C GLU A 175 24.46 5.72 -15.74
N GLN A 176 24.16 7.02 -15.88
CA GLN A 176 25.13 8.08 -15.59
C GLN A 176 25.57 8.06 -14.12
N LYS A 177 24.63 7.89 -13.19
CA LYS A 177 24.89 7.80 -11.75
C LYS A 177 25.69 6.54 -11.40
N LEU A 178 25.34 5.39 -11.96
CA LEU A 178 26.11 4.15 -11.81
C LEU A 178 27.58 4.32 -12.26
N LYS A 179 27.81 4.99 -13.39
CA LYS A 179 29.16 5.32 -13.88
C LYS A 179 29.91 6.28 -12.97
N ALA A 180 29.23 7.28 -12.42
CA ALA A 180 29.82 8.26 -11.50
C ALA A 180 30.28 7.61 -10.18
N TYR A 181 29.55 6.61 -9.69
CA TYR A 181 29.85 5.88 -8.46
C TYR A 181 30.60 4.55 -8.69
N ARG A 182 31.22 4.34 -9.86
CA ARG A 182 31.85 3.05 -10.22
C ARG A 182 32.84 2.52 -9.17
N GLU A 183 33.56 3.42 -8.49
CA GLU A 183 34.58 3.09 -7.48
C GLU A 183 33.98 2.65 -6.13
N ARG A 184 32.66 2.80 -5.92
CA ARG A 184 32.00 2.33 -4.69
C ARG A 184 31.99 0.81 -4.65
N LYS A 185 32.42 0.25 -3.52
CA LYS A 185 32.48 -1.20 -3.27
C LYS A 185 31.10 -1.85 -3.33
N LEU A 186 30.07 -1.20 -2.77
CA LEU A 186 28.70 -1.66 -2.79
C LEU A 186 27.79 -0.60 -3.43
N LYS A 187 27.14 -1.00 -4.52
CA LYS A 187 26.14 -0.21 -5.25
C LYS A 187 24.82 -0.98 -5.17
N ILE A 188 23.76 -0.32 -4.74
CA ILE A 188 22.43 -0.93 -4.56
C ILE A 188 21.43 -0.13 -5.39
N GLY A 189 20.65 -0.81 -6.24
CA GLY A 189 19.41 -0.25 -6.75
C GLY A 189 18.24 -0.79 -5.93
N SER A 190 17.41 0.08 -5.34
CA SER A 190 16.20 -0.33 -4.61
C SER A 190 14.98 0.38 -5.18
N PHE A 191 14.21 -0.32 -6.01
CA PHE A 191 13.14 0.29 -6.82
C PHE A 191 11.78 -0.35 -6.57
N SER A 192 10.72 0.43 -6.65
CA SER A 192 9.35 -0.07 -6.66
C SER A 192 9.04 -0.76 -7.99
N ALA A 193 8.45 -1.95 -7.95
CA ALA A 193 7.99 -2.67 -9.15
C ALA A 193 6.84 -1.92 -9.85
N ALA A 194 5.99 -1.25 -9.07
CA ALA A 194 4.98 -0.32 -9.56
C ALA A 194 4.66 0.73 -8.49
N SER A 195 4.28 1.93 -8.93
CA SER A 195 3.89 3.02 -8.05
C SER A 195 2.60 2.69 -7.28
N ASN A 196 2.62 2.81 -5.94
CA ASN A 196 1.41 2.71 -5.11
C ASN A 196 0.48 3.94 -5.23
N VAL A 197 0.91 4.97 -5.96
CA VAL A 197 0.15 6.20 -6.22
C VAL A 197 -0.54 6.11 -7.57
N THR A 198 0.23 5.91 -8.64
CA THR A 198 -0.25 6.03 -10.02
C THR A 198 -0.47 4.69 -10.71
N GLY A 199 -0.04 3.60 -10.08
CA GLY A 199 -0.02 2.26 -10.65
C GLY A 199 1.07 2.04 -11.70
N ILE A 200 1.75 3.10 -12.18
CA ILE A 200 2.76 3.01 -13.26
C ILE A 200 3.80 1.95 -12.92
N LYS A 201 4.03 1.04 -13.88
CA LYS A 201 4.95 -0.09 -13.76
C LYS A 201 6.37 0.34 -14.13
N THR A 202 7.34 -0.12 -13.36
CA THR A 202 8.76 -0.01 -13.72
C THR A 202 9.10 -1.07 -14.77
N ASN A 203 9.98 -0.75 -15.73
CA ASN A 203 10.57 -1.77 -16.60
C ASN A 203 11.66 -2.53 -15.82
N ILE A 204 11.22 -3.52 -15.04
CA ILE A 204 12.03 -4.26 -14.08
C ILE A 204 13.26 -4.90 -14.75
N ASP A 205 13.04 -5.63 -15.84
CA ASP A 205 14.11 -6.30 -16.59
C ASP A 205 15.21 -5.32 -17.02
N SER A 206 14.83 -4.16 -17.58
CA SER A 206 15.81 -3.17 -18.07
C SER A 206 16.62 -2.57 -16.93
N VAL A 207 16.01 -2.33 -15.78
CA VAL A 207 16.69 -1.81 -14.59
C VAL A 207 17.61 -2.87 -13.99
N CYS A 208 17.16 -4.12 -13.84
CA CYS A 208 18.01 -5.21 -13.34
C CYS A 208 19.25 -5.41 -14.21
N ALA A 209 19.06 -5.54 -15.53
CA ALA A 209 20.15 -5.74 -16.47
C ALA A 209 21.18 -4.60 -16.40
N LEU A 210 20.70 -3.36 -16.26
CA LEU A 210 21.56 -2.19 -16.13
C LEU A 210 22.34 -2.18 -14.80
N LEU A 211 21.69 -2.48 -13.68
CA LEU A 211 22.34 -2.55 -12.36
C LEU A 211 23.46 -3.59 -12.38
N HIS A 212 23.16 -4.81 -12.85
CA HIS A 212 24.14 -5.89 -12.90
C HIS A 212 25.29 -5.61 -13.87
N LYS A 213 25.04 -4.97 -15.02
CA LYS A 213 26.08 -4.49 -15.94
C LYS A 213 27.10 -3.58 -15.26
N HIS A 214 26.70 -2.90 -14.17
CA HIS A 214 27.54 -1.99 -13.40
C HIS A 214 27.89 -2.53 -12.00
N ASP A 215 27.87 -3.86 -11.81
CA ASP A 215 28.21 -4.52 -10.55
C ASP A 215 27.40 -4.00 -9.34
N ALA A 216 26.16 -3.56 -9.59
CA ALA A 216 25.20 -3.17 -8.55
C ALA A 216 24.21 -4.30 -8.27
N VAL A 217 23.76 -4.40 -7.02
CA VAL A 217 22.71 -5.36 -6.64
C VAL A 217 21.31 -4.78 -6.85
N SER A 218 20.36 -5.66 -7.16
CA SER A 218 19.01 -5.31 -7.63
C SER A 218 17.92 -5.68 -6.61
N PHE A 219 17.45 -4.71 -5.84
CA PHE A 219 16.41 -4.85 -4.82
C PHE A 219 15.07 -4.27 -5.29
N TRP A 220 13.97 -4.97 -4.98
CA TRP A 220 12.65 -4.61 -5.50
C TRP A 220 11.56 -4.57 -4.42
N ASP A 221 10.90 -3.42 -4.30
CA ASP A 221 9.66 -3.29 -3.54
C ASP A 221 8.47 -3.73 -4.41
N TYR A 222 7.93 -4.89 -4.06
CA TYR A 222 6.74 -5.45 -4.68
C TYR A 222 5.49 -5.27 -3.83
N ALA A 223 5.49 -4.44 -2.77
CA ALA A 223 4.35 -4.30 -1.87
C ALA A 223 3.04 -3.98 -2.61
N ALA A 224 3.04 -3.04 -3.56
CA ALA A 224 1.86 -2.72 -4.35
C ALA A 224 1.61 -3.67 -5.54
N ALA A 225 2.67 -4.32 -6.04
CA ALA A 225 2.64 -5.08 -7.29
C ALA A 225 2.42 -6.58 -7.10
N ALA A 226 2.91 -7.15 -6.00
CA ALA A 226 2.88 -8.59 -5.71
C ALA A 226 1.49 -9.21 -5.82
N PRO A 227 0.37 -8.58 -5.42
CA PRO A 227 -0.94 -9.17 -5.59
C PRO A 227 -1.34 -9.41 -7.06
N TYR A 228 -0.74 -8.66 -7.99
CA TYR A 228 -1.22 -8.51 -9.36
C TYR A 228 -0.21 -8.98 -10.42
N LEU A 229 1.09 -8.91 -10.13
CA LEU A 229 2.16 -9.24 -11.07
C LEU A 229 2.92 -10.49 -10.67
N ALA A 230 3.49 -11.16 -11.67
CA ALA A 230 4.46 -12.22 -11.44
C ALA A 230 5.73 -11.65 -10.78
N ILE A 231 6.28 -12.43 -9.86
CA ILE A 231 7.60 -12.21 -9.28
C ILE A 231 8.47 -13.34 -9.81
N ASP A 232 9.56 -12.99 -10.49
CA ASP A 232 10.55 -13.97 -10.93
C ASP A 232 11.92 -13.57 -10.39
N MET A 233 12.38 -14.29 -9.36
CA MET A 233 13.70 -14.09 -8.77
C MET A 233 14.83 -14.49 -9.73
N ASN A 234 14.58 -15.49 -10.59
CA ASN A 234 15.58 -16.15 -11.43
C ASN A 234 15.05 -16.38 -12.85
N PRO A 235 14.84 -15.31 -13.64
CA PRO A 235 14.31 -15.44 -15.00
C PRO A 235 15.31 -16.20 -15.88
N ALA A 236 15.04 -17.49 -16.13
CA ALA A 236 15.95 -18.39 -16.83
C ALA A 236 16.31 -17.91 -18.25
N ALA A 237 15.37 -17.23 -18.92
CA ALA A 237 15.57 -16.67 -20.25
C ALA A 237 16.45 -15.40 -20.28
N LYS A 238 16.59 -14.71 -19.14
CA LYS A 238 17.35 -13.47 -18.99
C LYS A 238 18.06 -13.43 -17.62
N PRO A 239 19.10 -14.25 -17.39
CA PRO A 239 19.74 -14.34 -16.08
C PRO A 239 20.27 -13.00 -15.53
N GLU A 240 20.64 -12.07 -16.41
CA GLU A 240 21.02 -10.69 -16.08
C GLU A 240 19.88 -9.87 -15.47
N CYS A 241 18.64 -10.33 -15.57
CA CYS A 241 17.45 -9.71 -14.96
C CYS A 241 17.07 -10.31 -13.60
N ALA A 242 17.91 -11.20 -13.06
CA ALA A 242 17.71 -11.77 -11.72
C ALA A 242 17.58 -10.68 -10.66
N LYS A 243 16.87 -11.00 -9.59
CA LYS A 243 16.67 -10.07 -8.46
C LYS A 243 17.54 -10.55 -7.32
N ASP A 244 18.16 -9.61 -6.63
CA ASP A 244 19.00 -9.92 -5.47
C ASP A 244 18.19 -9.93 -4.17
N ALA A 245 17.18 -9.07 -4.09
CA ALA A 245 16.20 -9.09 -3.02
C ALA A 245 14.82 -8.60 -3.50
N VAL A 246 13.76 -9.13 -2.90
CA VAL A 246 12.38 -8.71 -3.12
C VAL A 246 11.68 -8.54 -1.77
N PHE A 247 11.00 -7.40 -1.61
CA PHE A 247 10.21 -7.05 -0.43
C PHE A 247 8.72 -7.14 -0.75
N ILE A 248 7.96 -7.84 0.11
CA ILE A 248 6.55 -8.13 -0.16
C ILE A 248 5.70 -7.82 1.07
N SER A 249 4.51 -7.27 0.82
CA SER A 249 3.43 -7.10 1.80
C SER A 249 2.26 -8.02 1.44
N PRO A 250 2.23 -9.29 1.91
CA PRO A 250 1.15 -10.21 1.59
C PRO A 250 -0.22 -9.75 2.11
N HIS A 251 -0.27 -8.82 3.07
CA HIS A 251 -1.54 -8.26 3.55
C HIS A 251 -2.31 -7.47 2.48
N LYS A 252 -1.65 -7.10 1.38
CA LYS A 252 -2.26 -6.46 0.21
C LYS A 252 -2.89 -7.45 -0.78
N PHE A 253 -2.67 -8.76 -0.60
CA PHE A 253 -3.37 -9.79 -1.33
C PHE A 253 -4.79 -9.93 -0.79
N VAL A 254 -5.75 -10.28 -1.64
CA VAL A 254 -7.07 -10.72 -1.16
C VAL A 254 -6.90 -11.99 -0.32
N GLY A 255 -7.49 -12.01 0.88
CA GLY A 255 -7.26 -13.01 1.92
C GLY A 255 -6.06 -12.76 2.83
N GLY A 256 -5.26 -11.73 2.54
CA GLY A 256 -3.96 -11.47 3.17
C GLY A 256 -3.92 -10.75 4.52
N PRO A 257 -4.96 -10.03 5.01
CA PRO A 257 -4.88 -9.39 6.32
C PRO A 257 -4.38 -10.34 7.43
N GLY A 258 -3.43 -9.88 8.25
CA GLY A 258 -2.79 -10.71 9.28
C GLY A 258 -1.69 -11.64 8.75
N THR A 259 -0.99 -11.25 7.68
CA THR A 259 0.23 -11.92 7.18
C THR A 259 1.49 -11.13 7.53
N PRO A 260 2.66 -11.78 7.64
CA PRO A 260 3.92 -11.09 7.82
C PRO A 260 4.41 -10.58 6.45
N GLY A 261 5.22 -9.54 6.47
CA GLY A 261 6.09 -9.17 5.37
C GLY A 261 7.08 -10.28 5.05
N VAL A 262 7.39 -10.40 3.76
CA VAL A 262 8.28 -11.43 3.24
C VAL A 262 9.47 -10.75 2.56
N LEU A 263 10.67 -11.22 2.91
CA LEU A 263 11.92 -10.92 2.22
C LEU A 263 12.35 -12.17 1.47
N VAL A 264 12.50 -12.07 0.15
CA VAL A 264 13.19 -13.10 -0.65
C VAL A 264 14.55 -12.54 -1.02
N VAL A 265 15.64 -13.19 -0.64
CA VAL A 265 16.99 -12.64 -0.77
C VAL A 265 18.01 -13.69 -1.17
N LYS A 266 18.97 -13.29 -2.00
CA LYS A 266 20.12 -14.15 -2.34
C LYS A 266 20.95 -14.43 -1.11
N LYS A 267 21.23 -15.72 -0.86
CA LYS A 267 22.08 -16.21 0.23
C LYS A 267 23.43 -15.48 0.33
N ARG A 268 24.02 -15.11 -0.82
CA ARG A 268 25.31 -14.40 -0.87
C ARG A 268 25.32 -13.04 -0.17
N LEU A 269 24.15 -12.43 0.05
CA LEU A 269 23.99 -11.15 0.74
C LEU A 269 23.85 -11.29 2.25
N MET A 270 23.66 -12.50 2.76
CA MET A 270 23.42 -12.77 4.19
C MET A 270 24.73 -12.99 4.95
N THR A 271 25.57 -11.95 5.01
CA THR A 271 26.94 -12.04 5.55
C THR A 271 27.07 -11.65 7.01
N ASN A 272 25.99 -11.18 7.65
CA ASN A 272 25.97 -10.79 9.06
C ASN A 272 26.35 -11.94 10.00
N SER A 273 27.19 -11.63 11.00
CA SER A 273 27.56 -12.55 12.08
C SER A 273 26.51 -12.63 13.19
N VAL A 274 25.73 -11.56 13.34
CA VAL A 274 24.63 -11.45 14.32
C VAL A 274 23.33 -11.22 13.53
N PRO A 275 22.26 -12.00 13.76
CA PRO A 275 20.99 -11.80 13.07
C PRO A 275 20.39 -10.43 13.35
N ALA A 276 19.56 -9.95 12.43
CA ALA A 276 18.86 -8.66 12.58
C ALA A 276 17.99 -8.63 13.85
N VAL A 277 17.43 -9.79 14.23
CA VAL A 277 16.65 -9.96 15.46
C VAL A 277 17.26 -11.11 16.26
N VAL A 278 17.91 -10.80 17.38
CA VAL A 278 18.52 -11.78 18.28
C VAL A 278 17.48 -12.28 19.28
N GLY A 279 17.39 -13.60 19.46
CA GLY A 279 16.47 -14.20 20.43
C GLY A 279 16.43 -15.72 20.37
N GLY A 280 15.47 -16.31 21.08
CA GLY A 280 15.17 -17.74 20.98
C GLY A 280 14.91 -18.16 19.53
N GLY A 281 15.19 -19.42 19.19
CA GLY A 281 15.04 -19.92 17.81
C GLY A 281 16.23 -19.67 16.89
N THR A 282 16.99 -18.58 17.08
CA THR A 282 18.16 -18.20 16.25
C THR A 282 19.45 -18.93 16.60
N VAL A 283 19.51 -19.52 17.79
CA VAL A 283 20.72 -20.11 18.37
C VAL A 283 20.72 -21.63 18.22
N MET A 284 21.92 -22.18 18.01
CA MET A 284 22.17 -23.62 18.13
C MET A 284 22.55 -24.00 19.57
N TRP A 285 23.30 -23.14 20.25
CA TRP A 285 23.76 -23.41 21.61
C TRP A 285 23.98 -22.11 22.39
N VAL A 286 23.65 -22.11 23.68
CA VAL A 286 23.82 -20.96 24.58
C VAL A 286 24.42 -21.47 25.90
N THR A 287 25.43 -20.75 26.41
CA THR A 287 26.02 -20.95 27.73
C THR A 287 25.82 -19.70 28.59
N PRO A 288 26.15 -19.74 29.90
CA PRO A 288 26.14 -18.53 30.72
C PRO A 288 27.11 -17.42 30.27
N ARG A 289 28.01 -17.67 29.30
CA ARG A 289 29.03 -16.72 28.84
C ARG A 289 28.94 -16.35 27.36
N ASP A 290 28.52 -17.29 26.53
CA ASP A 290 28.53 -17.15 25.07
C ASP A 290 27.38 -17.91 24.40
N HIS A 291 27.30 -17.78 23.07
CA HIS A 291 26.31 -18.48 22.26
C HIS A 291 26.84 -18.70 20.84
N ARG A 292 26.21 -19.64 20.13
CA ARG A 292 26.44 -19.88 18.70
C ARG A 292 25.11 -19.85 17.97
N PHE A 293 25.01 -19.02 16.93
CA PHE A 293 23.85 -18.99 16.05
C PHE A 293 23.75 -20.25 15.19
N THR A 294 22.53 -20.59 14.77
CA THR A 294 22.27 -21.68 13.82
C THR A 294 22.89 -21.35 12.44
N PRO A 295 23.42 -22.34 11.70
CA PRO A 295 23.90 -22.13 10.33
C PRO A 295 22.75 -22.01 9.31
N ASP A 296 21.53 -22.38 9.69
CA ASP A 296 20.33 -22.19 8.86
C ASP A 296 19.97 -20.72 8.80
N LEU A 297 20.15 -20.10 7.63
CA LEU A 297 19.98 -18.67 7.44
C LEU A 297 18.52 -18.20 7.60
N GLU A 298 17.53 -19.00 7.21
CA GLU A 298 16.13 -18.62 7.35
C GLU A 298 15.76 -18.62 8.84
N ARG A 299 16.10 -19.71 9.55
CA ARG A 299 15.87 -19.80 10.99
C ARG A 299 16.69 -18.78 11.80
N ARG A 300 17.90 -18.45 11.36
CA ARG A 300 18.78 -17.48 12.02
C ARG A 300 18.17 -16.08 12.02
N GLU A 301 17.49 -15.69 10.94
CA GLU A 301 16.91 -14.35 10.80
C GLU A 301 15.45 -14.24 11.29
N GLU A 302 14.86 -15.32 11.80
CA GLU A 302 13.48 -15.38 12.30
C GLU A 302 13.44 -15.58 13.82
N GLY A 303 14.07 -14.67 14.55
CA GLY A 303 14.20 -14.77 16.01
C GLY A 303 12.91 -14.53 16.79
N GLY A 304 12.73 -15.30 17.87
CA GLY A 304 11.52 -15.32 18.69
C GLY A 304 10.54 -16.44 18.28
N THR A 305 9.35 -16.43 18.88
CA THR A 305 8.24 -17.26 18.40
C THR A 305 7.84 -16.78 17.01
N PRO A 306 7.89 -17.62 15.97
CA PRO A 306 7.54 -17.20 14.62
C PRO A 306 6.06 -16.81 14.50
N ALA A 307 5.75 -15.97 13.52
CA ALA A 307 4.39 -15.63 13.14
C ALA A 307 3.72 -16.80 12.38
N ILE A 308 3.48 -17.94 13.04
CA ILE A 308 3.13 -19.23 12.42
C ILE A 308 1.84 -19.14 11.59
N VAL A 309 0.73 -18.72 12.19
CA VAL A 309 -0.57 -18.62 11.49
C VAL A 309 -0.49 -17.57 10.38
N GLU A 310 0.23 -16.48 10.63
CA GLU A 310 0.44 -15.42 9.64
C GLU A 310 1.22 -15.94 8.42
N ALA A 311 2.27 -16.74 8.64
CA ALA A 311 3.08 -17.35 7.60
C ALA A 311 2.27 -18.37 6.78
N ILE A 312 1.46 -19.21 7.44
CA ILE A 312 0.54 -20.14 6.77
C ILE A 312 -0.43 -19.37 5.87
N ARG A 313 -1.02 -18.28 6.38
CA ARG A 313 -1.88 -17.40 5.59
C ARG A 313 -1.15 -16.80 4.38
N ALA A 314 0.12 -16.39 4.54
CA ALA A 314 0.92 -15.87 3.43
C ALA A 314 1.08 -16.92 2.32
N GLY A 315 1.39 -18.17 2.69
CA GLY A 315 1.41 -19.28 1.72
C GLY A 315 0.07 -19.47 1.01
N LEU A 316 -1.05 -19.40 1.73
CA LEU A 316 -2.39 -19.57 1.15
C LEU A 316 -2.74 -18.48 0.12
N VAL A 317 -2.40 -17.22 0.37
CA VAL A 317 -2.70 -16.14 -0.59
C VAL A 317 -1.81 -16.17 -1.83
N PHE A 318 -0.55 -16.59 -1.70
CA PHE A 318 0.29 -16.88 -2.87
C PHE A 318 -0.26 -18.06 -3.66
N LYS A 319 -0.67 -19.15 -2.99
CA LYS A 319 -1.31 -20.30 -3.64
C LYS A 319 -2.57 -19.89 -4.40
N LEU A 320 -3.40 -19.03 -3.80
CA LEU A 320 -4.62 -18.53 -4.44
C LEU A 320 -4.30 -17.68 -5.68
N GLN A 321 -3.35 -16.76 -5.57
CA GLN A 321 -2.92 -15.94 -6.71
C GLN A 321 -2.40 -16.81 -7.86
N GLN A 322 -1.54 -17.78 -7.58
CA GLN A 322 -1.00 -18.68 -8.60
C GLN A 322 -2.09 -19.56 -9.22
N ALA A 323 -3.11 -19.96 -8.46
CA ALA A 323 -4.26 -20.70 -8.98
C ALA A 323 -5.16 -19.87 -9.92
N VAL A 324 -5.25 -18.55 -9.71
CA VAL A 324 -5.91 -17.63 -10.66
C VAL A 324 -5.01 -17.40 -11.88
N GLY A 325 -3.71 -17.23 -11.66
CA GLY A 325 -2.70 -16.92 -12.66
C GLY A 325 -2.52 -15.40 -12.83
N THR A 326 -1.28 -14.93 -12.72
CA THR A 326 -0.94 -13.49 -12.79
C THR A 326 -1.24 -12.87 -14.15
N ALA A 327 -1.09 -13.62 -15.24
CA ALA A 327 -1.48 -13.16 -16.58
C ALA A 327 -2.99 -12.86 -16.69
N VAL A 328 -3.83 -13.71 -16.08
CA VAL A 328 -5.30 -13.50 -16.06
C VAL A 328 -5.66 -12.30 -15.19
N ILE A 329 -4.97 -12.13 -14.06
CA ILE A 329 -5.15 -10.96 -13.19
C ILE A 329 -4.81 -9.68 -13.95
N GLU A 330 -3.66 -9.65 -14.62
CA GLU A 330 -3.18 -8.51 -15.39
C GLU A 330 -4.12 -8.14 -16.54
N GLU A 331 -4.57 -9.13 -17.33
CA GLU A 331 -5.51 -8.91 -18.44
C GLU A 331 -6.83 -8.27 -17.96
N ARG A 332 -7.41 -8.79 -16.87
CA ARG A 332 -8.68 -8.28 -16.34
C ARG A 332 -8.55 -6.87 -15.78
N GLU A 333 -7.48 -6.61 -15.05
CA GLU A 333 -7.21 -5.29 -14.50
C GLU A 333 -6.90 -4.26 -15.58
N GLU A 334 -6.21 -4.67 -16.66
CA GLU A 334 -5.95 -3.81 -17.82
C GLU A 334 -7.25 -3.35 -18.50
N VAL A 335 -8.23 -4.24 -18.63
CA VAL A 335 -9.55 -3.89 -19.19
C VAL A 335 -10.23 -2.81 -18.33
N PHE A 336 -10.29 -3.01 -17.01
CA PHE A 336 -10.92 -2.04 -16.10
C PHE A 336 -10.23 -0.68 -16.13
N ILE A 337 -8.90 -0.66 -16.00
CA ILE A 337 -8.17 0.61 -15.95
C ILE A 337 -8.28 1.38 -17.27
N ARG A 338 -8.22 0.69 -18.42
CA ARG A 338 -8.35 1.33 -19.73
C ARG A 338 -9.74 1.96 -19.90
N GLN A 339 -10.79 1.26 -19.48
CA GLN A 339 -12.16 1.78 -19.53
C GLN A 339 -12.36 2.98 -18.60
N ALA A 340 -11.87 2.89 -17.36
CA ALA A 340 -11.98 3.99 -16.39
C ALA A 340 -11.24 5.25 -16.86
N LEU A 341 -9.99 5.11 -17.33
CA LEU A 341 -9.21 6.23 -17.86
C LEU A 341 -9.88 6.86 -19.10
N ALA A 342 -10.41 6.05 -20.02
CA ALA A 342 -11.13 6.55 -21.19
C ALA A 342 -12.43 7.28 -20.84
N ARG A 343 -13.09 6.90 -19.73
CA ARG A 343 -14.31 7.54 -19.24
C ARG A 343 -14.01 8.86 -18.52
N TRP A 344 -12.97 8.90 -17.69
CA TRP A 344 -12.61 10.08 -16.91
C TRP A 344 -11.83 11.12 -17.72
N SER A 345 -11.10 10.73 -18.78
CA SER A 345 -10.40 11.69 -19.65
C SER A 345 -11.33 12.65 -20.41
N ARG A 346 -12.63 12.35 -20.46
CA ARG A 346 -13.68 13.18 -21.06
C ARG A 346 -14.26 14.22 -20.09
N GLN A 347 -13.77 14.25 -18.85
CA GLN A 347 -14.28 15.10 -17.78
C GLN A 347 -13.20 16.09 -17.35
N GLU A 348 -13.39 17.38 -17.67
CA GLU A 348 -12.41 18.45 -17.41
C GLU A 348 -12.14 18.68 -15.91
N ASN A 349 -13.10 18.30 -15.07
CA ASN A 349 -13.06 18.35 -13.62
C ASN A 349 -12.34 17.15 -12.97
N ILE A 350 -11.84 16.18 -13.75
CA ILE A 350 -11.02 15.08 -13.24
C ILE A 350 -9.61 15.20 -13.80
N GLU A 351 -8.63 15.30 -12.90
CA GLU A 351 -7.22 15.13 -13.22
C GLU A 351 -6.73 13.79 -12.69
N VAL A 352 -6.29 12.92 -13.59
CA VAL A 352 -5.62 11.66 -13.24
C VAL A 352 -4.13 11.94 -13.05
N LEU A 353 -3.60 11.58 -11.89
CA LEU A 353 -2.18 11.74 -11.59
C LEU A 353 -1.33 10.66 -12.30
N GLY A 354 -0.17 11.10 -12.80
CA GLY A 354 0.75 10.27 -13.59
C GLY A 354 0.30 10.07 -15.04
N SER A 355 1.24 9.75 -15.93
CA SER A 355 1.00 9.69 -17.37
C SER A 355 -0.03 8.62 -17.76
N PRO A 356 -1.20 8.98 -18.32
CA PRO A 356 -2.28 8.04 -18.68
C PRO A 356 -1.88 7.08 -19.81
N ALA A 357 -0.81 7.38 -20.54
CA ALA A 357 -0.29 6.55 -21.63
C ALA A 357 0.56 5.36 -21.14
N GLN A 358 1.03 5.40 -19.89
CA GLN A 358 1.94 4.37 -19.37
C GLN A 358 1.20 3.15 -18.84
N ALA A 359 1.81 1.98 -19.04
CA ALA A 359 1.36 0.73 -18.47
C ALA A 359 1.32 0.82 -16.95
N ARG A 360 0.20 0.43 -16.36
CA ARG A 360 -0.05 0.58 -14.93
C ARG A 360 -0.84 -0.59 -14.36
N LEU A 361 -0.68 -0.82 -13.06
CA LEU A 361 -1.66 -1.51 -12.25
C LEU A 361 -2.97 -0.73 -12.26
N SER A 362 -4.06 -1.39 -11.89
CA SER A 362 -5.38 -0.78 -11.81
C SER A 362 -5.55 0.11 -10.57
N ILE A 363 -4.54 0.93 -10.27
CA ILE A 363 -4.45 1.88 -9.18
C ILE A 363 -4.52 3.28 -9.77
N VAL A 364 -5.42 4.12 -9.26
CA VAL A 364 -5.61 5.48 -9.78
C VAL A 364 -5.65 6.49 -8.65
N SER A 365 -4.86 7.56 -8.82
CA SER A 365 -4.93 8.75 -7.99
C SER A 365 -5.52 9.90 -8.79
N LEU A 366 -6.47 10.61 -8.19
CA LEU A 366 -7.32 11.60 -8.84
C LEU A 366 -7.34 12.89 -8.03
N ARG A 367 -7.32 14.02 -8.73
CA ARG A 367 -7.76 15.32 -8.20
C ARG A 367 -9.09 15.67 -8.85
N ILE A 368 -10.06 16.03 -8.03
CA ILE A 368 -11.36 16.47 -8.49
C ILE A 368 -11.42 17.98 -8.37
N LYS A 369 -11.84 18.66 -9.43
CA LYS A 369 -11.82 20.12 -9.53
C LYS A 369 -13.23 20.70 -9.66
N HIS A 370 -13.38 21.91 -9.15
CA HIS A 370 -14.53 22.77 -9.36
C HIS A 370 -14.02 24.17 -9.73
N HIS A 371 -14.43 24.68 -10.89
CA HIS A 371 -13.95 25.94 -11.47
C HIS A 371 -12.41 26.11 -11.44
N GLY A 372 -11.69 25.05 -11.80
CA GLY A 372 -10.23 25.06 -11.89
C GLY A 372 -9.47 24.90 -10.58
N LYS A 373 -10.16 24.84 -9.43
CA LYS A 373 -9.57 24.61 -8.11
C LYS A 373 -10.01 23.26 -7.55
N ASP A 374 -9.18 22.62 -6.73
CA ASP A 374 -9.48 21.29 -6.23
C ASP A 374 -10.58 21.28 -5.18
N LEU A 375 -11.41 20.25 -5.19
CA LEU A 375 -12.10 19.80 -3.99
C LEU A 375 -11.10 19.11 -3.08
N HIS A 376 -11.08 19.46 -1.80
CA HIS A 376 -10.16 18.85 -0.84
C HIS A 376 -10.35 17.32 -0.83
N TYR A 377 -9.27 16.54 -1.01
CA TYR A 377 -9.37 15.08 -1.15
C TYR A 377 -10.13 14.44 0.02
N GLY A 378 -9.95 14.94 1.24
CA GLY A 378 -10.62 14.43 2.43
C GLY A 378 -12.13 14.63 2.41
N PHE A 379 -12.61 15.71 1.78
CA PHE A 379 -14.03 15.93 1.55
C PHE A 379 -14.57 14.95 0.52
N VAL A 380 -13.84 14.75 -0.59
CA VAL A 380 -14.22 13.78 -1.62
C VAL A 380 -14.32 12.36 -1.05
N ILE A 381 -13.37 11.95 -0.19
CA ILE A 381 -13.42 10.65 0.48
C ILE A 381 -14.63 10.52 1.40
N ALA A 382 -14.91 11.56 2.20
CA ALA A 382 -16.10 11.56 3.06
C ALA A 382 -17.38 11.43 2.22
N LEU A 383 -17.46 12.14 1.10
CA LEU A 383 -18.60 12.09 0.19
C LEU A 383 -18.78 10.71 -0.47
N LEU A 384 -17.68 10.09 -0.92
CA LEU A 384 -17.69 8.72 -1.48
C LEU A 384 -18.18 7.70 -0.45
N ASN A 385 -17.75 7.82 0.80
CA ASN A 385 -18.25 6.98 1.89
C ASN A 385 -19.74 7.25 2.15
N ASP A 386 -20.12 8.51 2.36
CA ASP A 386 -21.42 8.87 2.89
C ASP A 386 -22.56 8.65 1.89
N LEU A 387 -22.35 8.97 0.62
CA LEU A 387 -23.39 8.80 -0.40
C LEU A 387 -23.40 7.42 -1.04
N PHE A 388 -22.22 6.80 -1.19
CA PHE A 388 -22.05 5.61 -2.02
C PHE A 388 -21.60 4.37 -1.23
N GLY A 389 -21.17 4.52 0.03
CA GLY A 389 -20.53 3.44 0.80
C GLY A 389 -19.17 3.01 0.25
N ILE A 390 -18.56 3.81 -0.64
CA ILE A 390 -17.29 3.49 -1.29
C ILE A 390 -16.12 3.81 -0.34
N GLN A 391 -15.35 2.78 -0.03
CA GLN A 391 -14.16 2.89 0.81
C GLN A 391 -12.93 3.13 -0.09
N ALA A 392 -12.58 4.40 -0.25
CA ALA A 392 -11.38 4.86 -0.96
C ALA A 392 -10.39 5.53 0.01
N ARG A 393 -9.21 5.95 -0.47
CA ARG A 393 -8.19 6.58 0.38
C ARG A 393 -7.85 8.00 -0.03
N GLY A 394 -7.69 8.88 0.96
CA GLY A 394 -7.23 10.25 0.78
C GLY A 394 -5.80 10.49 1.29
N GLY A 395 -5.07 11.42 0.67
CA GLY A 395 -3.77 11.93 1.16
C GLY A 395 -2.59 11.57 0.25
N CYS A 396 -1.36 11.78 0.74
CA CYS A 396 -0.12 11.60 -0.03
C CYS A 396 0.36 10.14 -0.19
N SER A 397 -0.42 9.14 0.25
CA SER A 397 -0.13 7.70 0.07
C SER A 397 1.30 7.24 0.45
N CYS A 398 1.92 7.87 1.46
CA CYS A 398 3.29 7.60 1.90
C CYS A 398 4.34 7.68 0.77
N ALA A 399 4.16 8.60 -0.17
CA ALA A 399 5.06 8.85 -1.29
C ALA A 399 5.35 10.35 -1.42
N GLY A 400 5.84 10.95 -0.33
CA GLY A 400 6.02 12.40 -0.18
C GLY A 400 6.81 13.05 -1.33
N PRO A 401 8.04 12.58 -1.65
CA PRO A 401 8.82 13.14 -2.75
C PRO A 401 8.14 13.02 -4.11
N TYR A 402 7.44 11.92 -4.37
CA TYR A 402 6.67 11.78 -5.60
C TYR A 402 5.47 12.74 -5.63
N GLY A 403 4.81 12.93 -4.49
CA GLY A 403 3.76 13.93 -4.32
C GLY A 403 4.25 15.34 -4.66
N HIS A 404 5.50 15.70 -4.32
CA HIS A 404 6.06 16.99 -4.72
C HIS A 404 6.17 17.10 -6.25
N SER A 405 6.63 16.04 -6.90
CA SER A 405 6.74 16.00 -8.36
C SER A 405 5.37 16.07 -9.04
N LEU A 406 4.40 15.31 -8.55
CA LEU A 406 3.04 15.24 -9.09
C LEU A 406 2.25 16.55 -8.89
N LEU A 407 2.50 17.25 -7.78
CA LEU A 407 1.77 18.48 -7.41
C LEU A 407 2.55 19.76 -7.77
N GLY A 408 3.74 19.63 -8.38
CA GLY A 408 4.58 20.77 -8.75
C GLY A 408 5.06 21.59 -7.55
N MET A 409 5.31 20.94 -6.41
CA MET A 409 5.72 21.61 -5.18
C MET A 409 7.24 21.81 -5.16
N ASP A 410 7.67 23.07 -5.11
CA ASP A 410 9.06 23.39 -4.80
C ASP A 410 9.33 23.32 -3.28
N MET A 411 10.60 23.41 -2.90
CA MET A 411 11.00 23.33 -1.49
C MET A 411 10.57 24.55 -0.68
N ALA A 412 10.41 25.73 -1.28
CA ALA A 412 9.98 26.92 -0.56
C ALA A 412 8.51 26.77 -0.14
N TYR A 413 7.65 26.36 -1.07
CA TYR A 413 6.26 26.01 -0.83
C TYR A 413 6.13 24.84 0.15
N SER A 414 6.94 23.78 0.00
CA SER A 414 6.93 22.67 0.95
C SER A 414 7.26 23.08 2.37
N ARG A 415 8.27 23.95 2.58
CA ARG A 415 8.64 24.43 3.92
C ARG A 415 7.56 25.34 4.51
N ALA A 416 7.00 26.24 3.70
CA ALA A 416 5.87 27.06 4.13
C ALA A 416 4.65 26.21 4.55
N MET A 417 4.34 25.15 3.79
CA MET A 417 3.30 24.20 4.15
C MET A 417 3.61 23.43 5.44
N GLU A 418 4.86 22.96 5.60
CA GLU A 418 5.32 22.29 6.82
C GLU A 418 5.10 23.18 8.05
N ASP A 419 5.52 24.45 7.99
CA ASP A 419 5.34 25.41 9.09
C ASP A 419 3.87 25.59 9.49
N GLU A 420 2.96 25.72 8.53
CA GLU A 420 1.53 25.85 8.84
C GLU A 420 0.92 24.55 9.39
N LEU A 421 1.37 23.38 8.91
CA LEU A 421 0.95 22.08 9.46
C LEU A 421 1.37 21.93 10.92
N PHE A 422 2.58 22.36 11.29
CA PHE A 422 3.04 22.37 12.69
C PHE A 422 2.27 23.37 13.57
N LYS A 423 1.67 24.41 12.98
CA LYS A 423 0.73 25.31 13.67
C LYS A 423 -0.71 24.76 13.76
N GLY A 424 -0.94 23.52 13.31
CA GLY A 424 -2.22 22.84 13.39
C GLY A 424 -3.14 23.06 12.17
N GLN A 425 -2.66 23.65 11.08
CA GLN A 425 -3.45 23.87 9.85
C GLN A 425 -3.53 22.58 9.00
N MET A 426 -4.04 21.51 9.59
CA MET A 426 -4.02 20.16 9.03
C MET A 426 -4.76 20.01 7.70
N VAL A 427 -5.73 20.89 7.42
CA VAL A 427 -6.48 20.94 6.15
C VAL A 427 -5.61 21.32 4.95
N LEU A 428 -4.43 21.93 5.17
CA LEU A 428 -3.49 22.24 4.09
C LEU A 428 -2.71 21.03 3.61
N ARG A 429 -2.72 19.92 4.37
CA ARG A 429 -1.96 18.72 4.01
C ARG A 429 -2.29 18.34 2.57
N PRO A 430 -1.31 18.24 1.67
CA PRO A 430 -1.59 17.95 0.27
C PRO A 430 -2.02 16.50 0.09
N GLY A 431 -2.65 16.21 -1.04
CA GLY A 431 -2.99 14.83 -1.38
C GLY A 431 -3.99 14.72 -2.52
N TRP A 432 -4.46 13.50 -2.72
CA TRP A 432 -5.37 13.12 -3.79
C TRP A 432 -6.33 12.05 -3.28
N VAL A 433 -7.32 11.72 -4.09
CA VAL A 433 -8.21 10.58 -3.91
C VAL A 433 -7.58 9.39 -4.62
N ARG A 434 -7.47 8.24 -3.94
CA ARG A 434 -6.95 7.01 -4.53
C ARG A 434 -7.96 5.89 -4.39
N LEU A 435 -8.17 5.17 -5.49
CA LEU A 435 -8.90 3.92 -5.54
C LEU A 435 -8.22 2.92 -6.48
N ASN A 436 -8.66 1.67 -6.46
CA ASN A 436 -8.21 0.66 -7.40
C ASN A 436 -9.33 -0.30 -7.81
N PHE A 437 -9.22 -0.88 -9.02
CA PHE A 437 -10.15 -1.91 -9.49
C PHE A 437 -9.44 -3.27 -9.45
N ASN A 438 -9.88 -4.16 -8.56
CA ASN A 438 -9.28 -5.49 -8.45
C ASN A 438 -9.84 -6.45 -9.52
N TYR A 439 -9.07 -7.47 -9.90
CA TYR A 439 -9.44 -8.43 -10.95
C TYR A 439 -10.74 -9.22 -10.71
N PHE A 440 -11.24 -9.28 -9.48
CA PHE A 440 -12.37 -10.12 -9.12
C PHE A 440 -13.70 -9.38 -8.97
N ILE A 441 -13.75 -8.03 -9.04
CA ILE A 441 -15.04 -7.33 -9.10
C ILE A 441 -15.81 -7.69 -10.39
N ASP A 442 -17.13 -7.57 -10.31
CA ASP A 442 -18.02 -7.68 -11.47
C ASP A 442 -18.18 -6.34 -12.19
N GLN A 443 -18.85 -6.38 -13.34
CA GLN A 443 -19.07 -5.18 -14.16
C GLN A 443 -19.99 -4.16 -13.47
N GLU A 444 -20.92 -4.61 -12.64
CA GLU A 444 -21.81 -3.73 -11.86
C GLU A 444 -21.00 -2.89 -10.88
N THR A 445 -20.14 -3.53 -10.08
CA THR A 445 -19.28 -2.85 -9.10
C THR A 445 -18.26 -1.95 -9.79
N PHE A 446 -17.67 -2.40 -10.91
CA PHE A 446 -16.78 -1.56 -11.70
C PHE A 446 -17.49 -0.29 -12.22
N GLY A 447 -18.67 -0.45 -12.82
CA GLY A 447 -19.47 0.68 -13.31
C GLY A 447 -19.87 1.63 -12.20
N TYR A 448 -20.29 1.09 -11.05
CA TYR A 448 -20.63 1.86 -9.85
C TYR A 448 -19.48 2.75 -9.39
N LEU A 449 -18.25 2.21 -9.30
CA LEU A 449 -17.07 2.98 -8.90
C LEU A 449 -16.72 4.09 -9.90
N VAL A 450 -16.76 3.79 -11.20
CA VAL A 450 -16.44 4.75 -12.27
C VAL A 450 -17.46 5.89 -12.30
N ASP A 451 -18.75 5.57 -12.22
CA ASP A 451 -19.82 6.55 -12.27
C ASP A 451 -19.97 7.35 -10.98
N ALA A 452 -19.68 6.78 -9.82
CA ALA A 452 -19.63 7.53 -8.55
C ALA A 452 -18.56 8.62 -8.59
N ILE A 453 -17.36 8.32 -9.08
CA ILE A 453 -16.30 9.32 -9.27
C ILE A 453 -16.74 10.41 -10.25
N ALA A 454 -17.35 10.02 -11.37
CA ALA A 454 -17.87 10.96 -12.36
C ALA A 454 -18.95 11.89 -11.78
N LEU A 455 -19.87 11.35 -10.97
CA LEU A 455 -20.91 12.11 -10.28
C LEU A 455 -20.33 13.08 -9.25
N VAL A 456 -19.37 12.63 -8.45
CA VAL A 456 -18.70 13.49 -7.46
C VAL A 456 -17.91 14.60 -8.15
N ALA A 457 -17.27 14.30 -9.29
CA ALA A 457 -16.60 15.32 -10.06
C ALA A 457 -17.58 16.39 -10.55
N GLU A 458 -18.72 15.98 -11.10
CA GLU A 458 -19.69 16.89 -11.72
C GLU A 458 -20.49 17.69 -10.68
N TYR A 459 -20.94 17.04 -9.60
CA TYR A 459 -21.90 17.62 -8.67
C TYR A 459 -21.47 17.60 -7.21
N GLY A 460 -20.36 16.95 -6.86
CA GLY A 460 -19.94 16.75 -5.46
C GLY A 460 -19.71 18.06 -4.71
N TRP A 461 -19.25 19.10 -5.39
CA TRP A 461 -19.06 20.45 -4.83
C TRP A 461 -20.34 21.02 -4.20
N ARG A 462 -21.52 20.62 -4.67
CA ARG A 462 -22.82 21.11 -4.16
C ARG A 462 -23.07 20.71 -2.70
N LEU A 463 -22.40 19.68 -2.20
CA LEU A 463 -22.51 19.25 -0.80
C LEU A 463 -21.40 19.81 0.10
N LEU A 464 -20.35 20.41 -0.46
CA LEU A 464 -19.24 20.96 0.32
C LEU A 464 -19.68 21.95 1.42
N PRO A 465 -20.66 22.85 1.20
CA PRO A 465 -21.16 23.75 2.25
C PRO A 465 -21.68 23.02 3.49
N TYR A 466 -22.19 21.80 3.34
CA TYR A 466 -22.84 21.03 4.41
C TYR A 466 -21.87 20.14 5.19
N TYR A 467 -20.58 20.15 4.82
CA TYR A 467 -19.52 19.41 5.52
C TYR A 467 -18.68 20.35 6.38
N ARG A 468 -18.54 20.00 7.66
CA ARG A 468 -17.63 20.66 8.59
C ARG A 468 -16.28 19.96 8.58
N PHE A 469 -15.19 20.73 8.47
CA PHE A 469 -13.86 20.21 8.75
C PHE A 469 -13.62 20.14 10.27
N ASP A 470 -13.42 18.94 10.80
CA ASP A 470 -13.00 18.73 12.18
C ASP A 470 -11.47 18.83 12.28
N THR A 471 -11.01 19.91 12.92
CA THR A 471 -9.58 20.22 13.08
C THR A 471 -8.85 19.26 14.02
N VAL A 472 -9.55 18.56 14.92
CA VAL A 472 -8.95 17.61 15.85
C VAL A 472 -8.62 16.31 15.13
N SER A 473 -9.58 15.77 14.37
CA SER A 473 -9.38 14.52 13.62
C SER A 473 -8.79 14.73 12.23
N GLY A 474 -8.82 15.96 11.69
CA GLY A 474 -8.42 16.27 10.33
C GLY A 474 -9.37 15.69 9.27
N THR A 475 -10.65 15.51 9.61
CA THR A 475 -11.65 14.86 8.74
C THR A 475 -12.80 15.79 8.39
N TRP A 476 -13.41 15.58 7.23
CA TRP A 476 -14.63 16.27 6.82
C TRP A 476 -15.84 15.45 7.27
N ARG A 477 -16.85 16.12 7.84
CA ARG A 477 -18.05 15.47 8.41
C ARG A 477 -19.33 16.17 7.98
N TYR A 478 -20.25 15.42 7.39
CA TYR A 478 -21.57 15.93 7.05
C TYR A 478 -22.31 16.37 8.32
N GLN A 479 -22.76 17.63 8.36
CA GLN A 479 -23.46 18.21 9.51
C GLN A 479 -22.71 18.03 10.85
N GLY A 480 -21.37 17.98 10.78
CA GLY A 480 -20.50 17.79 11.94
C GLY A 480 -20.62 16.44 12.64
N ARG A 481 -21.39 15.49 12.10
CA ARG A 481 -21.66 14.18 12.71
C ARG A 481 -20.46 13.25 12.58
N SER A 482 -20.08 12.61 13.68
CA SER A 482 -19.05 11.57 13.68
C SER A 482 -19.60 10.30 13.03
N MET A 483 -18.71 9.52 12.43
CA MET A 483 -19.05 8.18 11.93
C MET A 483 -19.38 7.25 13.09
N GLU A 484 -20.49 6.53 13.01
CA GLU A 484 -20.83 5.47 13.95
C GLU A 484 -20.01 4.22 13.64
N LEU A 485 -19.24 3.75 14.62
CA LEU A 485 -18.43 2.54 14.47
C LEU A 485 -19.28 1.29 14.68
N ALA A 486 -19.00 0.23 13.91
CA ALA A 486 -19.78 -1.00 13.94
C ALA A 486 -19.59 -1.83 15.23
N SER A 487 -18.48 -1.63 15.96
CA SER A 487 -18.16 -2.37 17.17
C SER A 487 -17.15 -1.60 18.02
N ASP A 488 -17.27 -1.70 19.35
CA ASP A 488 -16.25 -1.30 20.32
C ASP A 488 -15.70 -2.55 21.03
N LEU A 489 -14.38 -2.62 21.25
CA LEU A 489 -13.77 -3.72 21.99
C LEU A 489 -14.17 -3.70 23.48
N LEU A 490 -14.54 -2.53 24.00
CA LEU A 490 -15.02 -2.38 25.38
C LEU A 490 -16.41 -2.97 25.60
N ASP A 491 -17.20 -3.13 24.52
CA ASP A 491 -18.53 -3.73 24.56
C ASP A 491 -18.49 -5.27 24.51
N LEU A 492 -17.32 -5.87 24.32
CA LEU A 492 -17.16 -7.32 24.25
C LEU A 492 -17.25 -7.94 25.65
N ASP A 493 -18.39 -8.56 25.95
CA ASP A 493 -18.57 -9.40 27.12
C ASP A 493 -18.29 -10.87 26.76
N PHE A 494 -17.31 -11.50 27.43
CA PHE A 494 -16.97 -12.90 27.20
C PHE A 494 -18.03 -13.89 27.73
N ASP A 495 -18.87 -13.46 28.68
CA ASP A 495 -20.00 -14.26 29.20
C ASP A 495 -21.28 -14.05 28.37
N ALA A 496 -21.36 -12.94 27.64
CA ALA A 496 -22.47 -12.59 26.76
C ALA A 496 -21.98 -12.21 25.36
N LEU A 497 -21.24 -13.12 24.72
CA LEU A 497 -20.73 -12.89 23.38
C LEU A 497 -21.89 -12.53 22.43
N PRO A 498 -21.75 -11.47 21.62
CA PRO A 498 -22.77 -11.15 20.63
C PRO A 498 -22.96 -12.38 19.73
N GLU A 499 -24.23 -12.81 19.59
CA GLU A 499 -24.56 -13.85 18.62
C GLU A 499 -24.01 -13.44 17.26
N ALA A 500 -23.49 -14.42 16.50
CA ALA A 500 -23.10 -14.19 15.12
C ALA A 500 -24.35 -13.81 14.32
N ARG A 501 -24.65 -12.50 14.25
CA ARG A 501 -25.72 -11.98 13.41
C ARG A 501 -25.24 -12.05 11.98
N ASP A 502 -26.05 -12.66 11.11
CA ASP A 502 -25.86 -12.49 9.67
C ASP A 502 -25.90 -10.99 9.37
N ALA A 503 -24.80 -10.49 8.82
CA ALA A 503 -24.70 -9.10 8.44
C ALA A 503 -25.82 -8.78 7.44
N GLU A 504 -26.54 -7.67 7.66
CA GLU A 504 -27.53 -7.21 6.69
C GLU A 504 -26.80 -6.78 5.41
N LEU A 505 -27.03 -7.51 4.33
CA LEU A 505 -26.43 -7.25 3.03
C LEU A 505 -27.39 -6.39 2.19
N ALA A 506 -26.82 -5.51 1.36
CA ALA A 506 -27.59 -4.78 0.38
C ALA A 506 -28.27 -5.75 -0.61
N SER A 507 -29.61 -5.72 -0.64
CA SER A 507 -30.43 -6.51 -1.56
C SER A 507 -30.71 -5.79 -2.88
N SER A 508 -30.69 -4.45 -2.88
CA SER A 508 -30.84 -3.62 -4.07
C SER A 508 -29.59 -3.65 -4.96
N PRO A 509 -29.75 -3.57 -6.30
CA PRO A 509 -28.64 -3.33 -7.23
C PRO A 509 -27.87 -2.03 -6.91
N LEU A 510 -26.57 -2.01 -7.19
CA LEU A 510 -25.73 -0.81 -6.99
C LEU A 510 -26.20 0.38 -7.85
N THR A 511 -26.88 0.11 -8.95
CA THR A 511 -27.49 1.14 -9.82
C THR A 511 -28.58 1.94 -9.11
N GLU A 512 -29.31 1.36 -8.15
CA GLU A 512 -30.30 2.08 -7.35
C GLU A 512 -29.63 3.04 -6.36
N TYR A 513 -28.58 2.58 -5.66
CA TYR A 513 -27.79 3.44 -4.77
C TYR A 513 -27.12 4.59 -5.53
N LEU A 514 -26.67 4.33 -6.77
CA LEU A 514 -26.12 5.35 -7.65
C LEU A 514 -27.18 6.41 -8.01
N ALA A 515 -28.42 5.98 -8.29
CA ALA A 515 -29.54 6.88 -8.57
C ALA A 515 -29.93 7.71 -7.33
N MET A 516 -29.95 7.10 -6.14
CA MET A 516 -30.17 7.81 -4.87
C MET A 516 -29.10 8.88 -4.63
N ALA A 517 -27.82 8.54 -4.80
CA ALA A 517 -26.72 9.48 -4.65
C ALA A 517 -26.80 10.63 -5.67
N ARG A 518 -27.15 10.32 -6.93
CA ARG A 518 -27.40 11.35 -7.97
C ARG A 518 -28.54 12.29 -7.57
N ALA A 519 -29.66 11.74 -7.08
CA ALA A 519 -30.79 12.56 -6.65
C ALA A 519 -30.40 13.51 -5.52
N GLU A 520 -29.64 13.03 -4.53
CA GLU A 520 -29.15 13.86 -3.42
C GLU A 520 -28.17 14.95 -3.88
N LEU A 521 -27.23 14.60 -4.78
CA LEU A 521 -26.30 15.57 -5.38
C LEU A 521 -27.00 16.65 -6.21
N LEU A 522 -28.15 16.33 -6.80
CA LEU A 522 -28.95 17.26 -7.61
C LEU A 522 -30.02 18.02 -6.84
N ARG A 523 -30.23 17.67 -5.55
CA ARG A 523 -31.25 18.29 -4.71
C ARG A 523 -30.99 19.79 -4.49
N ASP A 524 -32.01 20.62 -4.72
CA ASP A 524 -31.93 22.07 -4.55
C ASP A 524 -32.43 22.51 -3.16
N ASP A 525 -33.41 21.79 -2.59
CA ASP A 525 -34.06 22.09 -1.31
C ASP A 525 -33.36 21.41 -0.12
N ARG A 526 -32.06 21.67 0.05
CA ARG A 526 -31.31 21.05 1.16
C ARG A 526 -31.47 21.83 2.47
N GLU A 527 -32.05 21.15 3.45
CA GLU A 527 -32.02 21.56 4.85
C GLU A 527 -30.69 21.19 5.50
N GLY A 528 -30.15 22.07 6.36
CA GLY A 528 -28.91 21.82 7.09
C GLY A 528 -28.11 23.10 7.34
N GLU A 529 -27.20 23.04 8.30
CA GLU A 529 -26.25 24.11 8.55
C GLU A 529 -25.20 24.14 7.44
N CYS A 530 -24.96 25.32 6.86
CA CYS A 530 -23.81 25.57 6.00
C CYS A 530 -22.64 26.03 6.86
N TYR A 531 -21.50 25.37 6.72
CA TYR A 531 -20.29 25.65 7.46
C TYR A 531 -19.37 26.59 6.68
N GLU A 532 -18.57 27.34 7.41
CA GLU A 532 -17.46 28.11 6.87
C GLU A 532 -16.14 27.57 7.43
N LEU A 533 -15.08 27.66 6.62
CA LEU A 533 -13.72 27.37 7.06
C LEU A 533 -12.87 28.62 6.91
N HIS A 534 -12.41 29.16 8.04
CA HIS A 534 -11.54 30.33 8.09
C HIS A 534 -10.09 29.90 8.31
N LEU A 535 -9.21 30.31 7.40
CA LEU A 535 -7.77 30.10 7.49
C LEU A 535 -7.09 31.41 7.90
N PRO A 536 -6.02 31.37 8.73
CA PRO A 536 -5.19 32.54 8.95
C PRO A 536 -4.55 32.99 7.62
N PRO A 537 -4.15 34.27 7.47
CA PRO A 537 -3.64 34.79 6.19
C PRO A 537 -2.45 34.00 5.61
N SER A 538 -1.56 33.49 6.46
CA SER A 538 -0.43 32.64 6.05
C SER A 538 -0.88 31.32 5.42
N ALA A 539 -1.89 30.68 6.02
CA ALA A 539 -2.47 29.43 5.51
C ALA A 539 -3.32 29.66 4.26
N GLU A 540 -4.08 30.74 4.20
CA GLU A 540 -4.89 31.10 3.03
C GLU A 540 -4.02 31.31 1.78
N ALA A 541 -2.83 31.89 1.93
CA ALA A 541 -1.86 32.04 0.83
C ALA A 541 -1.36 30.71 0.25
N LEU A 542 -1.46 29.61 1.01
CA LEU A 542 -1.06 28.25 0.60
C LEU A 542 -2.27 27.37 0.21
N ARG A 543 -3.49 27.90 0.24
CA ARG A 543 -4.71 27.12 0.04
C ARG A 543 -4.88 26.69 -1.42
N TRP A 544 -4.77 25.38 -1.64
CA TRP A 544 -4.93 24.73 -2.96
C TRP A 544 -6.37 24.24 -3.27
N PHE A 545 -7.30 24.30 -2.32
CA PHE A 545 -8.65 23.74 -2.45
C PHE A 545 -9.79 24.76 -2.29
N VAL A 546 -10.99 24.45 -2.77
CA VAL A 546 -12.23 25.25 -2.66
C VAL A 546 -12.77 25.23 -1.23
N LEU A 547 -13.19 26.38 -0.71
CA LEU A 547 -13.80 26.51 0.62
C LEU A 547 -15.32 26.27 0.59
N PRO A 548 -15.92 25.80 1.70
CA PRO A 548 -17.37 25.65 1.84
C PRO A 548 -18.16 26.91 1.45
N GLN A 549 -17.74 28.09 1.93
CA GLN A 549 -18.41 29.35 1.63
C GLN A 549 -18.29 29.78 0.16
N GLU A 550 -17.22 29.37 -0.54
CA GLU A 550 -17.08 29.64 -1.99
C GLU A 550 -18.06 28.78 -2.79
N ALA A 551 -18.23 27.50 -2.41
CA ALA A 551 -19.22 26.61 -3.01
C ALA A 551 -20.67 27.05 -2.71
N ALA A 552 -20.93 27.57 -1.50
CA ALA A 552 -22.24 28.08 -1.12
C ALA A 552 -22.66 29.29 -1.98
N ALA A 553 -21.73 30.22 -2.22
CA ALA A 553 -21.98 31.36 -3.11
C ALA A 553 -22.30 30.92 -4.55
N ALA A 554 -21.62 29.88 -5.06
CA ALA A 554 -21.90 29.32 -6.38
C ALA A 554 -23.30 28.69 -6.48
N LEU A 555 -23.81 28.07 -5.42
CA LEU A 555 -25.19 27.56 -5.37
C LEU A 555 -26.21 28.70 -5.50
N SER A 556 -26.02 29.79 -4.74
CA SER A 556 -26.93 30.94 -4.79
C SER A 556 -26.97 31.61 -6.16
N LEU A 557 -25.84 31.67 -6.86
CA LEU A 557 -25.77 32.20 -8.23
C LEU A 557 -26.42 31.29 -9.28
N SER A 558 -26.51 29.98 -9.03
CA SER A 558 -27.20 29.04 -9.93
C SER A 558 -28.73 29.04 -9.77
N ALA A 559 -29.23 29.52 -8.63
CA ALA A 559 -30.65 29.60 -8.30
C ALA A 559 -31.30 30.96 -8.65
N ALA A 560 -30.47 31.98 -8.91
CA ALA A 560 -30.87 33.31 -9.38
C ALA A 560 -30.81 33.38 -10.91
#